data_AF-A0A1A8WLD9-F1
#
_entry.id   AF-A0A1A8WLD9-F1
#
_cell.length_a   1.000
_cell.length_b   1.000
_cell.length_c   1.000
_cell.angle_alpha   90.00
_cell.angle_beta   90.00
_cell.angle_gamma   90.00
#
_symmetry.space_group_name_H-M   'P 1'
#
loop_
_entity.id
_entity.type
_entity.pdbx_description
1 polymer ?
#
loop_
_entity_poly.entity_id
_entity_poly.type
_entity_poly.pdbx_seq_one_letter_code
_entity_poly.pdbx_strand_id
1 'polypeptide(L)'
;MSDDKVSYEECYGFFKTIDYYRTKAHNVALKNEASKEEQYCNSFLDDSLFAHVPNPMIFCAQFKRMYELLYNSKKHVSHSASLDDIDRAFLNYWLNDKLRGINIDPSICVNEFYKKIKNKNTEIFKDELLDKKLYNIQKYDLENMRRLYDLYNIESNVSEAIAKEMDNKESVSCLTYTKECFGKYRDAIINCLDGCSYFYSVLTEFKNKYKEFSYYTKISNYCKSEELFDLPDYETVLKEHKSGVFKRIITLPVLFPLLGMLFTLIFSDTLTSFGQKAFKKIKSTKNMLLGARERRNLLLLYTSDNDRSIEDQEEYSISYYSA
;
A
#
# COMPACT_ATOMS: atom_id res chain seq x y z
N MET A 1 17.88 23.71 6.40
CA MET A 1 17.98 22.34 6.92
C MET A 1 18.25 21.45 5.73
N SER A 2 19.46 20.89 5.60
CA SER A 2 19.70 19.87 4.59
C SER A 2 18.80 18.69 4.93
N ASP A 3 18.02 18.27 3.96
CA ASP A 3 17.28 17.02 4.00
C ASP A 3 18.32 15.92 3.82
N ASP A 4 18.95 15.49 4.93
CA ASP A 4 19.93 14.41 4.93
C ASP A 4 19.19 13.13 4.51
N LYS A 5 19.20 12.88 3.21
CA LYS A 5 18.53 11.73 2.60
C LYS A 5 19.16 10.46 3.14
N VAL A 6 18.40 9.72 3.95
CA VAL A 6 18.82 8.41 4.49
C VAL A 6 19.18 7.49 3.32
N SER A 7 20.33 6.82 3.44
CA SER A 7 20.86 5.96 2.37
C SER A 7 20.09 4.63 2.24
N TYR A 8 20.29 3.95 1.11
CA TYR A 8 19.76 2.60 0.89
C TYR A 8 20.19 1.64 1.98
N GLU A 9 21.48 1.64 2.31
CA GLU A 9 22.09 0.78 3.33
C GLU A 9 21.47 1.02 4.70
N GLU A 10 21.19 2.27 5.07
CA GLU A 10 20.58 2.65 6.35
C GLU A 10 19.08 2.30 6.44
N CYS A 11 18.40 2.12 5.32
CA CYS A 11 16.98 1.75 5.27
C CYS A 11 16.77 0.24 5.10
N TYR A 12 17.48 -0.37 4.16
CA TYR A 12 17.22 -1.72 3.67
C TYR A 12 18.44 -2.65 3.74
N GLY A 13 19.63 -2.14 4.09
CA GLY A 13 20.88 -2.92 4.05
C GLY A 13 20.82 -4.23 4.85
N PHE A 14 20.06 -4.26 5.94
CA PHE A 14 19.89 -5.46 6.77
C PHE A 14 19.14 -6.59 6.08
N PHE A 15 18.36 -6.32 5.01
CA PHE A 15 17.65 -7.36 4.28
C PHE A 15 18.61 -8.34 3.56
N LYS A 16 19.80 -7.87 3.17
CA LYS A 16 20.85 -8.73 2.59
C LYS A 16 21.29 -9.86 3.53
N THR A 17 21.18 -9.65 4.83
CA THR A 17 21.47 -10.65 5.87
C THR A 17 20.28 -10.83 6.81
N ILE A 18 19.06 -10.79 6.28
CA ILE A 18 17.83 -10.78 7.09
C ILE A 18 17.68 -12.01 7.98
N ASP A 19 18.13 -13.17 7.52
CA ASP A 19 18.05 -14.42 8.27
C ASP A 19 18.74 -14.32 9.63
N TYR A 20 19.91 -13.65 9.67
CA TYR A 20 20.64 -13.38 10.91
C TYR A 20 19.82 -12.56 11.92
N TYR A 21 19.21 -11.47 11.45
CA TYR A 21 18.44 -10.55 12.30
C TYR A 21 17.12 -11.15 12.74
N ARG A 22 16.42 -11.84 11.84
CA ARG A 22 15.16 -12.50 12.11
C ARG A 22 15.31 -13.60 13.14
N THR A 23 16.35 -14.44 13.05
CA THR A 23 16.60 -15.48 14.05
C THR A 23 16.80 -14.87 15.45
N LYS A 24 17.51 -13.74 15.55
CA LYS A 24 17.63 -13.02 16.83
C LYS A 24 16.29 -12.45 17.29
N ALA A 25 15.51 -11.84 16.40
CA ALA A 25 14.19 -11.32 16.72
C ALA A 25 13.24 -12.39 17.22
N HIS A 26 13.25 -13.56 16.59
CA HIS A 26 12.48 -14.72 17.04
C HIS A 26 12.91 -15.18 18.44
N ASN A 27 14.22 -15.35 18.67
CA ASN A 27 14.75 -15.78 19.96
C ASN A 27 14.45 -14.79 21.10
N VAL A 28 14.47 -13.48 20.80
CA VAL A 28 14.08 -12.44 21.75
C VAL A 28 12.59 -12.51 22.05
N ALA A 29 11.75 -12.69 21.03
CA ALA A 29 10.30 -12.77 21.17
C ALA A 29 9.84 -13.98 22.01
N LEU A 30 10.53 -15.13 21.90
CA LEU A 30 10.23 -16.33 22.70
C LEU A 30 10.38 -16.09 24.20
N LYS A 31 11.23 -15.15 24.62
CA LYS A 31 11.42 -14.81 26.04
C LYS A 31 10.43 -13.73 26.46
N ASN A 32 9.21 -14.17 26.76
CA ASN A 32 8.09 -13.30 27.14
C ASN A 32 8.00 -13.02 28.65
N GLU A 33 9.14 -12.75 29.27
CA GLU A 33 9.27 -12.43 30.69
C GLU A 33 10.51 -11.55 30.90
N ALA A 34 10.51 -10.76 31.98
CA ALA A 34 11.64 -9.93 32.36
C ALA A 34 12.41 -10.55 33.54
N SER A 35 13.75 -10.54 33.45
CA SER A 35 14.66 -11.06 34.47
C SER A 35 14.94 -10.02 35.56
N LYS A 36 15.72 -10.42 36.58
CA LYS A 36 16.15 -9.50 37.65
C LYS A 36 17.01 -8.36 37.10
N GLU A 37 17.86 -8.61 36.11
CA GLU A 37 18.69 -7.58 35.47
C GLU A 37 17.87 -6.57 34.64
N GLU A 38 16.59 -6.87 34.40
CA GLU A 38 15.65 -6.05 33.63
C GLU A 38 14.65 -5.31 34.52
N GLN A 39 14.80 -5.37 35.85
CA GLN A 39 13.90 -4.68 36.79
C GLN A 39 13.84 -3.16 36.60
N TYR A 40 14.90 -2.54 36.04
CA TYR A 40 14.89 -1.11 35.72
C TYR A 40 13.78 -0.76 34.70
N CYS A 41 13.32 -1.72 33.90
CA CYS A 41 12.22 -1.53 32.97
C CYS A 41 10.88 -1.21 33.67
N ASN A 42 10.73 -1.54 34.96
CA ASN A 42 9.55 -1.15 35.76
C ASN A 42 9.41 0.37 35.85
N SER A 43 10.51 1.12 35.70
CA SER A 43 10.47 2.59 35.73
C SER A 43 9.73 3.21 34.53
N PHE A 44 9.33 2.42 33.54
CA PHE A 44 8.59 2.89 32.36
C PHE A 44 7.10 2.58 32.41
N LEU A 45 6.59 1.90 33.44
CA LEU A 45 5.17 1.53 33.53
C LEU A 45 4.25 2.77 33.56
N ASP A 46 4.68 3.83 34.23
CA ASP A 46 3.94 5.09 34.36
C ASP A 46 4.41 6.17 33.37
N ASP A 47 5.31 5.83 32.43
CA ASP A 47 5.83 6.80 31.46
C ASP A 47 4.86 6.95 30.27
N SER A 48 4.45 8.19 29.99
CA SER A 48 3.56 8.51 28.88
C SER A 48 4.03 7.99 27.51
N LEU A 49 5.34 7.90 27.25
CA LEU A 49 5.86 7.35 25.98
C LEU A 49 5.62 5.83 25.85
N PHE A 50 5.40 5.15 26.96
CA PHE A 50 5.19 3.70 27.02
C PHE A 50 3.73 3.34 27.25
N ALA A 51 2.85 4.31 27.48
CA ALA A 51 1.43 4.09 27.77
C ALA A 51 0.71 3.28 26.67
N HIS A 52 1.16 3.41 25.41
CA HIS A 52 0.59 2.68 24.26
C HIS A 52 1.38 1.42 23.89
N VAL A 53 2.46 1.10 24.60
CA VAL A 53 3.27 -0.10 24.37
C VAL A 53 2.63 -1.27 25.12
N PRO A 54 2.20 -2.34 24.43
CA PRO A 54 1.71 -3.54 25.12
C PRO A 54 2.82 -4.12 26.00
N ASN A 55 2.53 -4.23 27.30
CA ASN A 55 3.47 -4.70 28.33
C ASN A 55 4.85 -3.99 28.27
N PRO A 56 4.95 -2.73 28.74
CA PRO A 56 6.17 -1.93 28.68
C PRO A 56 7.40 -2.60 29.27
N MET A 57 7.21 -3.36 30.37
CA MET A 57 8.28 -4.08 31.05
C MET A 57 8.89 -5.15 30.14
N ILE A 58 8.06 -6.02 29.55
CA ILE A 58 8.53 -7.06 28.63
C ILE A 58 9.14 -6.44 27.38
N PHE A 59 8.52 -5.39 26.83
CA PHE A 59 9.05 -4.74 25.64
C PHE A 59 10.46 -4.16 25.87
N CYS A 60 10.67 -3.45 26.98
CA CYS A 60 11.98 -2.94 27.38
C CYS A 60 13.01 -4.07 27.56
N ALA A 61 12.63 -5.17 28.20
CA ALA A 61 13.48 -6.35 28.35
C ALA A 61 13.85 -6.98 26.99
N GLN A 62 12.89 -7.11 26.07
CA GLN A 62 13.13 -7.61 24.73
C GLN A 62 14.08 -6.71 23.94
N PHE A 63 13.89 -5.38 24.01
CA PHE A 63 14.78 -4.44 23.36
C PHE A 63 16.21 -4.51 23.92
N LYS A 64 16.37 -4.58 25.25
CA LYS A 64 17.67 -4.81 25.90
C LYS A 64 18.36 -6.05 25.35
N ARG A 65 17.66 -7.19 25.33
CA ARG A 65 18.20 -8.47 24.83
C ARG A 65 18.58 -8.40 23.37
N MET A 66 17.75 -7.76 22.54
CA MET A 66 18.05 -7.55 21.12
C MET A 66 19.33 -6.73 20.96
N TYR A 67 19.43 -5.60 21.67
CA TYR A 67 20.61 -4.74 21.66
C TYR A 67 21.87 -5.51 22.06
N GLU A 68 21.85 -6.23 23.18
CA GLU A 68 23.01 -7.01 23.66
C GLU A 68 23.40 -8.13 22.68
N LEU A 69 22.43 -8.79 22.05
CA LEU A 69 22.68 -9.84 21.06
C LEU A 69 23.38 -9.31 19.81
N LEU A 70 23.14 -8.05 19.43
CA LEU A 70 23.77 -7.42 18.28
C LEU A 70 25.11 -6.80 18.67
N TYR A 71 25.15 -6.04 19.78
CA TYR A 71 26.34 -5.37 20.28
C TYR A 71 27.48 -6.33 20.60
N ASN A 72 27.16 -7.49 21.19
CA ASN A 72 28.15 -8.51 21.52
C ASN A 72 28.36 -9.54 20.39
N SER A 73 27.76 -9.31 19.22
CA SER A 73 27.90 -10.24 18.10
C SER A 73 29.32 -10.22 17.53
N LYS A 74 29.87 -11.40 17.25
CA LYS A 74 31.18 -11.54 16.59
C LYS A 74 31.06 -11.51 15.06
N LYS A 75 30.11 -10.73 14.53
CA LYS A 75 29.84 -10.64 13.09
C LYS A 75 31.04 -10.07 12.32
N HIS A 76 31.88 -9.29 13.00
CA HIS A 76 33.06 -8.63 12.44
C HIS A 76 34.36 -9.27 12.93
N VAL A 77 35.39 -9.17 12.10
CA VAL A 77 36.77 -9.62 12.40
C VAL A 77 37.36 -8.88 13.63
N SER A 78 36.82 -7.69 13.93
CA SER A 78 37.13 -6.96 15.17
C SER A 78 36.60 -7.70 16.39
N HIS A 79 37.49 -7.99 17.34
CA HIS A 79 37.15 -8.73 18.57
C HIS A 79 36.44 -7.86 19.63
N SER A 80 36.16 -6.59 19.34
CA SER A 80 35.46 -5.66 20.25
C SER A 80 33.96 -5.59 19.95
N ALA A 81 33.16 -5.67 21.01
CA ALA A 81 31.71 -5.51 20.97
C ALA A 81 31.33 -4.10 20.48
N SER A 82 30.58 -4.03 19.38
CA SER A 82 30.09 -2.80 18.73
C SER A 82 28.93 -3.13 17.80
N LEU A 83 28.10 -2.12 17.47
CA LEU A 83 27.13 -2.22 16.38
C LEU A 83 27.78 -1.75 15.07
N ASP A 84 27.52 -2.45 13.97
CA ASP A 84 27.75 -1.89 12.64
C ASP A 84 26.55 -1.04 12.18
N ASP A 85 26.67 -0.37 11.03
CA ASP A 85 25.59 0.45 10.49
C ASP A 85 24.35 -0.38 10.08
N ILE A 86 24.53 -1.66 9.74
CA ILE A 86 23.45 -2.59 9.39
C ILE A 86 22.67 -3.01 10.64
N ASP A 87 23.36 -3.22 11.76
CA ASP A 87 22.77 -3.52 13.07
C ASP A 87 21.96 -2.33 13.56
N ARG A 88 22.49 -1.10 13.41
CA ARG A 88 21.76 0.14 13.75
C ARG A 88 20.53 0.31 12.86
N ALA A 89 20.65 0.06 11.55
CA ALA A 89 19.52 0.09 10.61
C ALA A 89 18.42 -0.92 11.01
N PHE A 90 18.81 -2.15 11.36
CA PHE A 90 17.86 -3.15 11.83
C PHE A 90 17.19 -2.76 13.16
N LEU A 91 17.95 -2.24 14.14
CA LEU A 91 17.37 -1.76 15.40
C LEU A 91 16.39 -0.60 15.17
N ASN A 92 16.68 0.28 14.22
CA ASN A 92 15.75 1.34 13.81
C ASN A 92 14.46 0.75 13.25
N TYR A 93 14.55 -0.18 12.30
CA TYR A 93 13.38 -0.89 11.77
C TYR A 93 12.61 -1.61 12.87
N TRP A 94 13.27 -2.39 13.72
CA TRP A 94 12.64 -3.20 14.77
C TRP A 94 11.87 -2.35 15.77
N LEU A 95 12.44 -1.23 16.24
CA LEU A 95 11.75 -0.31 17.12
C LEU A 95 10.55 0.34 16.42
N ASN A 96 10.72 0.81 15.19
CA ASN A 96 9.62 1.39 14.41
C ASN A 96 8.47 0.37 14.20
N ASP A 97 8.80 -0.87 13.84
CA ASP A 97 7.82 -1.93 13.61
C ASP A 97 6.99 -2.20 14.88
N LYS A 98 7.66 -2.31 16.03
CA LYS A 98 7.03 -2.63 17.30
C LYS A 98 6.32 -1.46 17.98
N LEU A 99 6.81 -0.24 17.81
CA LEU A 99 6.25 0.95 18.45
C LEU A 99 5.24 1.69 17.56
N ARG A 100 5.26 1.49 16.25
CA ARG A 100 4.42 2.26 15.31
C ARG A 100 3.60 1.31 14.43
N GLY A 101 3.01 0.31 15.09
CA GLY A 101 2.01 -0.60 14.52
C GLY A 101 0.66 0.09 14.29
N ILE A 102 -0.25 -0.60 13.60
CA ILE A 102 -1.60 -0.08 13.24
C ILE A 102 -2.38 0.41 14.47
N ASN A 103 -2.11 -0.13 15.65
CA ASN A 103 -2.81 0.17 16.91
C ASN A 103 -1.98 1.01 17.91
N ILE A 104 -0.80 1.48 17.53
CA ILE A 104 0.06 2.28 18.42
C ILE A 104 0.20 3.68 17.84
N ASP A 105 0.25 4.68 18.71
CA ASP A 105 0.26 6.08 18.33
C ASP A 105 1.42 6.38 17.35
N PRO A 106 1.12 6.77 16.09
CA PRO A 106 2.14 7.11 15.11
C PRO A 106 2.99 8.33 15.52
N SER A 107 2.58 9.07 16.55
CA SER A 107 3.30 10.18 17.15
C SER A 107 4.53 9.77 17.99
N ILE A 108 4.66 8.49 18.38
CA ILE A 108 5.81 8.02 19.17
C ILE A 108 7.10 8.29 18.41
N CYS A 109 7.98 9.06 19.03
CA CYS A 109 9.33 9.29 18.53
C CYS A 109 10.26 8.16 19.00
N VAL A 110 10.70 7.31 18.08
CA VAL A 110 11.59 6.17 18.34
C VAL A 110 12.91 6.62 18.98
N ASN A 111 13.39 7.80 18.59
CA ASN A 111 14.61 8.39 19.13
C ASN A 111 14.47 8.74 20.63
N GLU A 112 13.39 9.43 20.98
CA GLU A 112 13.09 9.81 22.37
C GLU A 112 12.82 8.58 23.23
N PHE A 113 12.14 7.58 22.66
CA PHE A 113 11.93 6.29 23.30
C PHE A 113 13.26 5.63 23.68
N TYR A 114 14.20 5.52 22.73
CA TYR A 114 15.51 4.93 22.99
C TYR A 114 16.33 5.74 24.02
N LYS A 115 16.34 7.08 23.92
CA LYS A 115 17.02 7.94 24.89
C LYS A 115 16.55 7.69 26.32
N LYS A 116 15.25 7.52 26.54
CA LYS A 116 14.72 7.18 27.88
C LYS A 116 15.23 5.84 28.39
N ILE A 117 15.25 4.81 27.53
CA ILE A 117 15.80 3.50 27.89
C ILE A 117 17.29 3.59 28.21
N LYS A 118 18.08 4.23 27.33
CA LYS A 118 19.52 4.42 27.49
C LYS A 118 19.86 5.16 28.79
N ASN A 119 19.13 6.21 29.12
CA ASN A 119 19.37 7.02 30.33
C ASN A 119 19.12 6.25 31.63
N LYS A 120 18.30 5.19 31.62
CA LYS A 120 18.11 4.34 32.80
C LYS A 120 19.24 3.34 33.00
N ASN A 121 19.97 2.97 31.94
CA ASN A 121 21.08 2.04 32.04
C ASN A 121 22.15 2.26 30.95
N THR A 122 22.97 3.30 31.13
CA THR A 122 24.03 3.66 30.18
C THR A 122 25.14 2.61 30.09
N GLU A 123 25.28 1.76 31.12
CA GLU A 123 26.25 0.67 31.14
C GLU A 123 25.90 -0.45 30.16
N ILE A 124 24.60 -0.68 29.89
CA ILE A 124 24.16 -1.64 28.87
C ILE A 124 24.25 -0.99 27.48
N PHE A 125 23.66 0.19 27.31
CA PHE A 125 23.49 0.85 26.01
C PHE A 125 24.70 1.72 25.65
N LYS A 126 25.83 1.07 25.36
CA LYS A 126 27.15 1.68 25.12
C LYS A 126 27.34 2.33 23.74
N ASP A 127 26.54 2.00 22.74
CA ASP A 127 26.72 2.53 21.39
C ASP A 127 26.38 4.04 21.35
N GLU A 128 27.37 4.84 20.99
CA GLU A 128 27.30 6.31 20.94
C GLU A 128 26.72 6.86 19.62
N LEU A 129 26.48 5.99 18.63
CA LEU A 129 25.98 6.38 17.31
C LEU A 129 24.52 5.96 17.12
N LEU A 130 24.03 4.97 17.87
CA LEU A 130 22.67 4.45 17.73
C LEU A 130 21.63 5.55 17.92
N ASP A 131 21.78 6.42 18.91
CA ASP A 131 20.88 7.58 19.10
C ASP A 131 20.85 8.53 17.90
N LYS A 132 21.93 8.64 17.11
CA LYS A 132 21.96 9.48 15.90
C LYS A 132 21.38 8.76 14.68
N LYS A 133 21.29 7.44 14.72
CA LYS A 133 20.80 6.59 13.61
C LYS A 133 19.35 6.14 13.78
N LEU A 134 18.74 6.37 14.95
CA LEU A 134 17.32 6.08 15.20
C LEU A 134 16.44 7.27 14.76
N TYR A 135 15.50 6.99 13.87
CA TYR A 135 14.54 7.97 13.34
C TYR A 135 13.17 7.33 13.10
N ASN A 136 12.13 8.15 12.98
CA ASN A 136 10.80 7.66 12.64
C ASN A 136 10.71 7.35 11.14
N ILE A 137 10.66 6.07 10.77
CA ILE A 137 10.48 5.64 9.38
C ILE A 137 9.11 6.13 8.89
N GLN A 138 9.01 6.66 7.67
CA GLN A 138 7.71 7.10 7.18
C GLN A 138 6.73 5.91 7.11
N LYS A 139 5.44 6.16 7.39
CA LYS A 139 4.45 5.08 7.49
C LYS A 139 4.44 4.20 6.25
N TYR A 140 4.48 4.82 5.07
CA TYR A 140 4.51 4.11 3.79
C TYR A 140 5.75 3.21 3.65
N ASP A 141 6.95 3.72 3.96
CA ASP A 141 8.18 2.94 3.90
C ASP A 141 8.21 1.80 4.93
N LEU A 142 7.69 2.05 6.13
CA LEU A 142 7.60 1.03 7.18
C LEU A 142 6.66 -0.12 6.75
N GLU A 143 5.52 0.19 6.15
CA GLU A 143 4.62 -0.83 5.58
C GLU A 143 5.29 -1.64 4.47
N ASN A 144 6.11 -1.00 3.64
CA ASN A 144 6.90 -1.69 2.63
C ASN A 144 7.94 -2.62 3.27
N MET A 145 8.69 -2.15 4.25
CA MET A 145 9.65 -3.00 4.99
C MET A 145 8.95 -4.18 5.68
N ARG A 146 7.76 -3.99 6.24
CA ARG A 146 6.93 -5.08 6.81
C ARG A 146 6.57 -6.14 5.78
N ARG A 147 6.16 -5.73 4.57
CA ARG A 147 5.86 -6.64 3.46
C ARG A 147 7.08 -7.46 3.05
N LEU A 148 8.26 -6.85 2.97
CA LEU A 148 9.50 -7.58 2.71
C LEU A 148 9.82 -8.56 3.83
N TYR A 149 9.72 -8.12 5.09
CA TYR A 149 9.98 -8.99 6.24
C TYR A 149 9.05 -10.22 6.25
N ASP A 150 7.78 -10.03 5.90
CA ASP A 150 6.78 -11.10 5.78
C ASP A 150 7.09 -12.05 4.61
N LEU A 151 7.56 -11.54 3.47
CA LEU A 151 8.03 -12.37 2.35
C LEU A 151 9.19 -13.29 2.79
N TYR A 152 10.17 -12.77 3.52
CA TYR A 152 11.26 -13.58 4.07
C TYR A 152 10.79 -14.61 5.13
N ASN A 153 9.73 -14.29 5.89
CA ASN A 153 9.08 -15.26 6.78
C ASN A 153 8.49 -16.44 5.99
N ILE A 154 7.76 -16.14 4.92
CA ILE A 154 7.16 -17.17 4.07
C ILE A 154 8.24 -17.97 3.34
N GLU A 155 9.29 -17.34 2.82
CA GLU A 155 10.45 -18.03 2.24
C GLU A 155 11.01 -19.09 3.19
N SER A 156 11.16 -18.76 4.48
CA SER A 156 11.65 -19.71 5.47
C SER A 156 10.69 -20.85 5.75
N ASN A 157 9.39 -20.58 5.74
CA ASN A 157 8.37 -21.63 5.87
C ASN A 157 8.43 -22.59 4.67
N VAL A 158 8.69 -22.07 3.47
CA VAL A 158 8.94 -22.89 2.27
C VAL A 158 10.21 -23.73 2.45
N SER A 159 11.31 -23.12 2.88
CA SER A 159 12.58 -23.82 3.13
C SER A 159 12.42 -24.92 4.18
N GLU A 160 11.69 -24.68 5.27
CA GLU A 160 11.42 -25.66 6.32
C GLU A 160 10.53 -26.79 5.80
N ALA A 161 9.52 -26.48 4.99
CA ALA A 161 8.66 -27.46 4.37
C ALA A 161 9.45 -28.41 3.45
N ILE A 162 10.38 -27.87 2.66
CA ILE A 162 11.28 -28.66 1.81
C ILE A 162 12.19 -29.55 2.67
N ALA A 163 12.82 -28.99 3.71
CA ALA A 163 13.73 -29.74 4.57
C ALA A 163 13.02 -30.90 5.30
N LYS A 164 11.80 -30.68 5.80
CA LYS A 164 10.98 -31.73 6.43
C LYS A 164 10.70 -32.88 5.48
N GLU A 165 10.42 -32.57 4.21
CA GLU A 165 10.19 -33.60 3.22
C GLU A 165 11.44 -34.44 2.95
N MET A 166 12.61 -33.80 2.84
CA MET A 166 13.89 -34.50 2.68
C MET A 166 14.21 -35.44 3.85
N ASP A 167 13.72 -35.12 5.05
CA ASP A 167 13.77 -35.98 6.23
C ASP A 167 12.67 -37.08 6.25
N ASN A 168 12.02 -37.34 5.10
CA ASN A 168 10.90 -38.28 4.94
C ASN A 168 9.68 -37.97 5.82
N LYS A 169 9.46 -36.69 6.17
CA LYS A 169 8.23 -36.24 6.87
C LYS A 169 7.25 -35.67 5.86
N GLU A 170 5.96 -35.92 6.07
CA GLU A 170 4.91 -35.34 5.23
C GLU A 170 4.91 -33.80 5.35
N SER A 171 4.84 -33.11 4.21
CA SER A 171 4.98 -31.65 4.12
C SER A 171 3.97 -31.03 3.14
N VAL A 172 2.68 -31.29 3.37
CA VAL A 172 1.56 -30.75 2.55
C VAL A 172 1.54 -29.22 2.52
N SER A 173 2.22 -28.55 3.45
CA SER A 173 2.25 -27.10 3.58
C SER A 173 3.06 -26.37 2.51
N CYS A 174 3.93 -27.04 1.76
CA CYS A 174 4.78 -26.35 0.78
C CYS A 174 3.98 -25.59 -0.28
N LEU A 175 2.98 -26.24 -0.89
CA LEU A 175 2.11 -25.60 -1.89
C LEU A 175 1.36 -24.40 -1.30
N THR A 176 0.97 -24.47 -0.03
CA THR A 176 0.30 -23.36 0.66
C THR A 176 1.24 -22.16 0.78
N TYR A 177 2.46 -22.38 1.26
CA TYR A 177 3.43 -21.29 1.45
C TYR A 177 3.93 -20.71 0.13
N THR A 178 4.11 -21.52 -0.93
CA THR A 178 4.52 -21.00 -2.25
C THR A 178 3.43 -20.15 -2.89
N LYS A 179 2.15 -20.56 -2.79
CA LYS A 179 1.01 -19.73 -3.21
C LYS A 179 0.92 -18.42 -2.42
N GLU A 180 1.12 -18.49 -1.11
CA GLU A 180 1.12 -17.31 -0.25
C GLU A 180 2.25 -16.34 -0.64
N CYS A 181 3.47 -16.85 -0.86
CA CYS A 181 4.61 -16.07 -1.30
C CYS A 181 4.32 -15.35 -2.62
N PHE A 182 3.84 -16.11 -3.62
CA PHE A 182 3.50 -15.57 -4.94
C PHE A 182 2.46 -14.44 -4.86
N GLY A 183 1.40 -14.65 -4.07
CA GLY A 183 0.36 -13.65 -3.83
C GLY A 183 0.91 -12.39 -3.16
N LYS A 184 1.58 -12.54 -2.02
CA LYS A 184 2.11 -11.40 -1.26
C LYS A 184 3.20 -10.63 -2.00
N TYR A 185 3.99 -11.31 -2.83
CA TYR A 185 5.00 -10.66 -3.66
C TYR A 185 4.34 -9.75 -4.72
N ARG A 186 3.29 -10.22 -5.37
CA ARG A 186 2.50 -9.40 -6.31
C ARG A 186 1.84 -8.22 -5.59
N ASP A 187 1.27 -8.45 -4.43
CA ASP A 187 0.67 -7.39 -3.61
C ASP A 187 1.71 -6.35 -3.19
N ALA A 188 2.93 -6.77 -2.83
CA ALA A 188 4.04 -5.87 -2.51
C ALA A 188 4.38 -4.95 -3.69
N ILE A 189 4.39 -5.47 -4.93
CA ILE A 189 4.58 -4.66 -6.14
C ILE A 189 3.44 -3.66 -6.33
N ILE A 190 2.19 -4.12 -6.22
CA ILE A 190 0.98 -3.32 -6.45
C ILE A 190 0.84 -2.20 -5.42
N ASN A 191 1.32 -2.39 -4.18
CA ASN A 191 1.23 -1.36 -3.15
C ASN A 191 2.34 -0.31 -3.22
N CYS A 192 3.34 -0.47 -4.10
CA CYS A 192 4.51 0.41 -4.19
C CYS A 192 4.57 1.29 -5.45
N LEU A 193 3.42 1.62 -6.07
CA LEU A 193 3.34 2.12 -7.46
C LEU A 193 4.14 3.39 -7.76
N ASP A 194 4.42 4.22 -6.76
CA ASP A 194 5.12 5.51 -6.92
C ASP A 194 6.33 5.60 -5.99
N GLY A 195 7.54 5.81 -6.57
CA GLY A 195 8.71 6.27 -5.82
C GLY A 195 9.52 5.22 -5.03
N CYS A 196 9.27 3.93 -5.23
CA CYS A 196 9.86 2.84 -4.43
C CYS A 196 11.19 2.26 -4.95
N SER A 197 12.11 3.06 -5.50
CA SER A 197 13.31 2.51 -6.18
C SER A 197 14.15 1.59 -5.30
N TYR A 198 14.37 1.95 -4.03
CA TYR A 198 15.12 1.13 -3.08
C TYR A 198 14.38 -0.15 -2.71
N PHE A 199 13.10 -0.06 -2.40
CA PHE A 199 12.26 -1.22 -2.11
C PHE A 199 12.24 -2.22 -3.27
N TYR A 200 12.11 -1.75 -4.52
CA TYR A 200 12.13 -2.62 -5.70
C TYR A 200 13.48 -3.32 -5.90
N SER A 201 14.59 -2.66 -5.58
CA SER A 201 15.92 -3.31 -5.61
C SER A 201 15.95 -4.51 -4.67
N VAL A 202 15.52 -4.34 -3.42
CA VAL A 202 15.47 -5.43 -2.43
C VAL A 202 14.49 -6.51 -2.84
N LEU A 203 13.33 -6.13 -3.39
CA LEU A 203 12.33 -7.09 -3.85
C LEU A 203 12.83 -7.94 -5.03
N THR A 204 13.67 -7.35 -5.89
CA THR A 204 14.35 -8.07 -6.98
C THR A 204 15.40 -9.03 -6.43
N GLU A 205 16.18 -8.62 -5.42
CA GLU A 205 17.11 -9.51 -4.71
C GLU A 205 16.36 -10.70 -4.08
N PHE A 206 15.24 -10.44 -3.41
CA PHE A 206 14.35 -11.49 -2.86
C PHE A 206 13.88 -12.44 -3.95
N LYS A 207 13.37 -11.92 -5.08
CA LYS A 207 12.92 -12.75 -6.21
C LYS A 207 14.02 -13.69 -6.70
N ASN A 208 15.24 -13.18 -6.87
CA ASN A 208 16.36 -13.97 -7.35
C ASN A 208 16.73 -15.09 -6.36
N LYS A 209 16.79 -14.77 -5.06
CA LYS A 209 17.03 -15.77 -4.01
C LYS A 209 15.92 -16.83 -3.96
N TYR A 210 14.66 -16.41 -4.03
CA TYR A 210 13.51 -17.32 -3.97
C TYR A 210 13.47 -18.30 -5.16
N LYS A 211 13.89 -17.84 -6.35
CA LYS A 211 13.99 -18.66 -7.56
C LYS A 211 14.96 -19.84 -7.40
N GLU A 212 15.94 -19.76 -6.51
CA GLU A 212 16.86 -20.87 -6.22
C GLU A 212 16.11 -22.11 -5.70
N PHE A 213 14.97 -21.93 -5.04
CA PHE A 213 14.14 -23.05 -4.58
C PHE A 213 13.44 -23.81 -5.70
N SER A 214 13.38 -23.26 -6.92
CA SER A 214 12.81 -23.96 -8.08
C SER A 214 13.53 -25.28 -8.38
N TYR A 215 14.80 -25.43 -7.98
CA TYR A 215 15.53 -26.70 -8.05
C TYR A 215 14.79 -27.85 -7.35
N TYR A 216 14.18 -27.58 -6.18
CA TYR A 216 13.51 -28.60 -5.39
C TYR A 216 12.22 -29.11 -6.02
N THR A 217 11.65 -28.41 -7.01
CA THR A 217 10.44 -28.84 -7.72
C THR A 217 10.61 -30.18 -8.44
N LYS A 218 11.86 -30.52 -8.81
CA LYS A 218 12.21 -31.78 -9.50
C LYS A 218 12.30 -32.97 -8.56
N ILE A 219 12.54 -32.72 -7.27
CA ILE A 219 12.87 -33.75 -6.27
C ILE A 219 11.76 -33.90 -5.25
N SER A 220 11.08 -32.79 -4.91
CA SER A 220 10.01 -32.74 -3.94
C SER A 220 8.68 -33.28 -4.50
N ASN A 221 7.98 -34.03 -3.67
CA ASN A 221 6.63 -34.52 -3.87
C ASN A 221 5.57 -33.45 -3.62
N TYR A 222 5.83 -32.47 -2.73
CA TYR A 222 4.85 -31.46 -2.30
C TYR A 222 5.09 -30.06 -2.91
N CYS A 223 6.32 -29.75 -3.34
CA CYS A 223 6.74 -28.46 -3.89
C CYS A 223 6.87 -28.47 -5.42
N LYS A 224 5.93 -29.10 -6.15
CA LYS A 224 6.08 -29.34 -7.60
C LYS A 224 5.75 -28.14 -8.51
N SER A 225 5.10 -27.11 -8.00
CA SER A 225 4.62 -25.99 -8.80
C SER A 225 5.75 -25.01 -9.14
N GLU A 226 6.54 -25.33 -10.18
CA GLU A 226 7.67 -24.50 -10.66
C GLU A 226 7.25 -23.04 -10.94
N GLU A 227 6.08 -22.84 -11.52
CA GLU A 227 5.52 -21.52 -11.81
C GLU A 227 5.36 -20.60 -10.58
N LEU A 228 5.24 -21.17 -9.36
CA LEU A 228 5.12 -20.39 -8.13
C LEU A 228 6.48 -19.92 -7.59
N PHE A 229 7.58 -20.53 -8.05
CA PHE A 229 8.94 -20.09 -7.71
C PHE A 229 9.48 -19.05 -8.69
N ASP A 230 8.93 -18.98 -9.92
CA ASP A 230 9.28 -17.94 -10.89
C ASP A 230 8.40 -16.70 -10.68
N LEU A 231 8.77 -15.89 -9.67
CA LEU A 231 8.02 -14.69 -9.34
C LEU A 231 8.03 -13.68 -10.50
N PRO A 232 6.90 -13.03 -10.81
CA PRO A 232 6.79 -12.15 -11.98
C PRO A 232 7.63 -10.88 -11.84
N ASP A 233 8.04 -10.30 -12.97
CA ASP A 233 8.69 -8.99 -13.00
C ASP A 233 7.70 -7.86 -12.68
N TYR A 234 8.25 -6.75 -12.19
CA TYR A 234 7.51 -5.53 -11.86
C TYR A 234 6.56 -5.10 -12.97
N GLU A 235 7.08 -4.93 -14.19
CA GLU A 235 6.30 -4.46 -15.34
C GLU A 235 5.15 -5.41 -15.68
N THR A 236 5.37 -6.72 -15.55
CA THR A 236 4.37 -7.76 -15.77
C THR A 236 3.23 -7.61 -14.76
N VAL A 237 3.55 -7.53 -13.47
CA VAL A 237 2.53 -7.37 -12.41
C VAL A 237 1.73 -6.08 -12.61
N LEU A 238 2.40 -4.98 -12.98
CA LEU A 238 1.71 -3.71 -13.23
C LEU A 238 0.78 -3.76 -14.44
N LYS A 239 1.23 -4.34 -15.55
CA LYS A 239 0.41 -4.50 -16.76
C LYS A 239 -0.81 -5.36 -16.48
N GLU A 240 -0.64 -6.45 -15.75
CA GLU A 240 -1.74 -7.33 -15.34
C GLU A 240 -2.70 -6.64 -14.37
N HIS A 241 -2.20 -5.92 -13.37
CA HIS A 241 -3.03 -5.20 -12.42
C HIS A 241 -3.86 -4.11 -13.11
N LYS A 242 -3.23 -3.28 -13.96
CA LYS A 242 -3.92 -2.25 -14.75
C LYS A 242 -4.95 -2.89 -15.67
N SER A 243 -4.57 -3.91 -16.45
CA SER A 243 -5.50 -4.58 -17.37
C SER A 243 -6.62 -5.34 -16.67
N GLY A 244 -6.42 -5.88 -15.47
CA GLY A 244 -7.45 -6.48 -14.64
C GLY A 244 -8.47 -5.46 -14.12
N VAL A 245 -8.00 -4.29 -13.67
CA VAL A 245 -8.85 -3.14 -13.33
C VAL A 245 -9.64 -2.69 -14.56
N PHE A 246 -9.00 -2.56 -15.73
CA PHE A 246 -9.68 -2.24 -16.98
C PHE A 246 -10.67 -3.31 -17.42
N LYS A 247 -10.35 -4.60 -17.29
CA LYS A 247 -11.30 -5.69 -17.58
C LYS A 247 -12.53 -5.58 -16.69
N ARG A 248 -12.38 -5.32 -15.38
CA ARG A 248 -13.52 -5.12 -14.46
C ARG A 248 -14.36 -3.88 -14.81
N ILE A 249 -13.74 -2.83 -15.34
CA ILE A 249 -14.43 -1.63 -15.85
C ILE A 249 -15.15 -1.93 -17.18
N ILE A 250 -14.54 -2.71 -18.07
CA ILE A 250 -15.07 -3.05 -19.40
C ILE A 250 -16.10 -4.18 -19.35
N THR A 251 -16.05 -5.10 -18.37
CA THR A 251 -17.04 -6.18 -18.16
C THR A 251 -18.35 -5.70 -17.51
N LEU A 252 -18.54 -4.39 -17.35
CA LEU A 252 -19.84 -3.79 -17.03
C LEU A 252 -20.56 -3.16 -18.24
N PRO A 253 -20.72 -3.81 -19.42
CA PRO A 253 -21.52 -3.25 -20.50
C PRO A 253 -22.99 -3.62 -20.30
N VAL A 254 -23.59 -3.25 -19.15
CA VAL A 254 -25.06 -3.37 -18.98
C VAL A 254 -25.78 -2.22 -19.71
N LEU A 255 -25.05 -1.20 -20.17
CA LEU A 255 -25.60 -0.05 -20.92
C LEU A 255 -25.43 -0.10 -22.44
N PHE A 256 -24.55 -0.96 -22.98
CA PHE A 256 -24.36 -1.07 -24.43
C PHE A 256 -25.52 -1.77 -25.17
N PRO A 257 -26.19 -2.80 -24.61
CA PRO A 257 -27.39 -3.37 -25.22
C PRO A 257 -28.58 -2.40 -25.21
N LEU A 258 -28.65 -1.50 -24.23
CA LEU A 258 -29.75 -0.52 -24.13
C LEU A 258 -29.67 0.56 -25.21
N LEU A 259 -28.47 1.00 -25.58
CA LEU A 259 -28.28 1.93 -26.71
C LEU A 259 -28.59 1.25 -28.05
N GLY A 260 -28.14 0.01 -28.26
CA GLY A 260 -28.45 -0.76 -29.49
C GLY A 260 -29.96 -0.99 -29.68
N MET A 261 -30.69 -1.30 -28.61
CA MET A 261 -32.15 -1.47 -28.62
C MET A 261 -32.90 -0.13 -28.81
N LEU A 262 -32.36 0.99 -28.31
CA LEU A 262 -32.94 2.32 -28.56
C LEU A 262 -32.76 2.74 -30.02
N PHE A 263 -31.58 2.47 -30.60
CA PHE A 263 -31.31 2.74 -32.01
C PHE A 263 -32.21 1.91 -32.94
N THR A 264 -32.40 0.60 -32.68
CA THR A 264 -33.33 -0.20 -33.49
C THR A 264 -34.78 0.24 -33.33
N LEU A 265 -35.23 0.70 -32.16
CA LEU A 265 -36.59 1.23 -31.96
C LEU A 265 -36.85 2.57 -32.67
N ILE A 266 -35.83 3.42 -32.82
CA ILE A 266 -35.93 4.69 -33.57
C ILE A 266 -36.02 4.44 -35.08
N PHE A 267 -35.31 3.44 -35.60
CA PHE A 267 -35.24 3.13 -37.04
C PHE A 267 -36.18 2.01 -37.52
N SER A 268 -36.85 1.29 -36.62
CA SER A 268 -37.87 0.31 -37.00
C SER A 268 -39.19 1.02 -37.34
N ASP A 269 -39.84 0.59 -38.41
CA ASP A 269 -41.08 1.16 -38.98
C ASP A 269 -42.30 1.25 -38.03
N THR A 270 -42.16 0.77 -36.79
CA THR A 270 -43.14 0.90 -35.73
C THR A 270 -43.41 2.35 -35.34
N LEU A 271 -42.42 3.25 -35.34
CA LEU A 271 -42.62 4.68 -35.03
C LEU A 271 -43.25 5.46 -36.20
N THR A 272 -43.06 5.00 -37.43
CA THR A 272 -43.65 5.57 -38.66
C THR A 272 -45.17 5.48 -38.63
N SER A 273 -45.74 4.40 -38.05
CA SER A 273 -47.19 4.24 -37.93
C SER A 273 -47.84 5.18 -36.89
N PHE A 274 -47.14 5.45 -35.77
CA PHE A 274 -47.66 6.30 -34.70
C PHE A 274 -47.49 7.79 -35.03
N GLY A 275 -46.40 8.17 -35.71
CA GLY A 275 -46.17 9.51 -36.21
C GLY A 275 -47.26 9.97 -37.19
N GLN A 276 -47.67 9.13 -38.15
CA GLN A 276 -48.76 9.46 -39.07
C GLN A 276 -50.10 9.68 -38.36
N LYS A 277 -50.38 8.93 -37.28
CA LYS A 277 -51.62 9.02 -36.50
C LYS A 277 -51.65 10.28 -35.61
N ALA A 278 -50.52 10.67 -35.03
CA ALA A 278 -50.38 11.90 -34.25
C ALA A 278 -50.46 13.17 -35.14
N PHE A 279 -49.80 13.17 -36.31
CA PHE A 279 -49.86 14.29 -37.27
C PHE A 279 -51.26 14.49 -37.88
N LYS A 280 -52.02 13.42 -38.15
CA LYS A 280 -53.42 13.54 -38.62
C LYS A 280 -54.32 14.23 -37.59
N LYS A 281 -54.11 13.98 -36.29
CA LYS A 281 -54.90 14.58 -35.20
C LYS A 281 -54.56 16.06 -35.00
N ILE A 282 -53.28 16.45 -35.11
CA ILE A 282 -52.83 17.85 -35.02
C ILE A 282 -53.31 18.67 -36.24
N LYS A 283 -53.30 18.08 -37.45
CA LYS A 283 -53.77 18.76 -38.68
C LYS A 283 -55.29 19.01 -38.68
N SER A 284 -56.08 18.12 -38.06
CA SER A 284 -57.53 18.30 -37.87
C SER A 284 -57.85 19.50 -36.96
N THR A 285 -57.17 19.60 -35.81
CA THR A 285 -57.38 20.70 -34.85
C THR A 285 -56.91 22.05 -35.41
N LYS A 286 -55.84 22.08 -36.22
CA LYS A 286 -55.33 23.31 -36.86
C LYS A 286 -56.31 23.87 -37.91
N ASN A 287 -57.04 23.01 -38.63
CA ASN A 287 -58.02 23.42 -39.64
C ASN A 287 -59.32 23.98 -39.03
N MET A 288 -59.73 23.55 -37.82
CA MET A 288 -60.83 24.20 -37.08
C MET A 288 -60.44 25.60 -36.56
N LEU A 289 -59.16 25.80 -36.20
CA LEU A 289 -58.67 27.05 -35.61
C LEU A 289 -58.30 28.11 -36.67
N LEU A 290 -57.93 27.70 -37.88
CA LEU A 290 -57.66 28.60 -39.02
C LEU A 290 -58.94 29.06 -39.74
N GLY A 291 -59.99 28.24 -39.82
CA GLY A 291 -61.30 28.65 -40.37
C GLY A 291 -62.02 29.72 -39.52
N ALA A 292 -61.69 29.82 -38.23
CA ALA A 292 -62.21 30.87 -37.33
C ALA A 292 -61.33 32.15 -37.30
N ARG A 293 -60.13 32.13 -37.89
CA ARG A 293 -59.18 33.26 -37.89
C ARG A 293 -59.22 34.08 -39.19
N GLU A 294 -59.70 33.50 -40.28
CA GLU A 294 -59.78 34.17 -41.59
C GLU A 294 -60.84 35.30 -41.65
N ARG A 295 -61.83 35.31 -40.74
CA ARG A 295 -62.79 36.42 -40.60
C ARG A 295 -62.28 37.63 -39.79
N ARG A 296 -61.13 37.54 -39.09
CA ARG A 296 -60.61 38.63 -38.23
C ARG A 296 -59.42 39.39 -38.80
N ASN A 297 -58.78 38.91 -39.86
CA ASN A 297 -57.54 39.49 -40.39
C ASN A 297 -57.71 40.41 -41.62
N LEU A 298 -58.93 40.69 -42.08
CA LEU A 298 -59.16 41.64 -43.19
C LEU A 298 -59.15 43.12 -42.76
N LEU A 299 -58.95 43.41 -41.46
CA LEU A 299 -59.17 44.74 -40.88
C LEU A 299 -57.90 45.52 -40.45
N LEU A 300 -56.69 44.95 -40.53
CA LEU A 300 -55.51 45.54 -39.86
C LEU A 300 -54.25 45.73 -40.72
N LEU A 301 -54.35 45.68 -42.05
CA LEU A 301 -53.25 46.03 -42.96
C LEU A 301 -53.28 47.54 -43.29
N TYR A 302 -52.79 48.38 -42.37
CA TYR A 302 -52.30 49.71 -42.74
C TYR A 302 -51.21 50.17 -41.77
N THR A 303 -50.12 50.68 -42.33
CA THR A 303 -48.92 51.31 -41.72
C THR A 303 -47.83 50.35 -41.21
N SER A 304 -46.77 50.09 -41.99
CA SER A 304 -45.59 50.94 -42.32
C SER A 304 -44.55 50.86 -41.19
N ASP A 305 -43.49 50.05 -41.39
CA ASP A 305 -42.14 50.47 -41.79
C ASP A 305 -41.52 51.49 -40.82
N ASN A 306 -40.40 51.20 -40.17
CA ASN A 306 -39.07 51.23 -40.78
C ASN A 306 -37.95 50.99 -39.73
N ASP A 307 -36.79 50.58 -40.25
CA ASP A 307 -35.51 50.27 -39.59
C ASP A 307 -34.88 51.40 -38.74
N ARG A 308 -34.01 51.04 -37.75
CA ARG A 308 -32.56 51.32 -37.76
C ARG A 308 -31.81 51.02 -36.44
N SER A 309 -30.51 50.85 -36.67
CA SER A 309 -29.28 50.53 -35.91
C SER A 309 -28.83 51.46 -34.76
N ILE A 310 -27.69 51.07 -34.14
CA ILE A 310 -26.66 51.83 -33.36
C ILE A 310 -26.72 51.49 -31.85
N GLU A 311 -25.76 50.74 -31.26
CA GLU A 311 -24.37 51.05 -30.84
C GLU A 311 -24.27 51.87 -29.53
N ASP A 312 -23.28 51.49 -28.72
CA ASP A 312 -22.59 52.21 -27.63
C ASP A 312 -22.95 52.03 -26.15
N GLN A 313 -21.88 51.62 -25.44
CA GLN A 313 -21.29 52.15 -24.20
C GLN A 313 -21.48 51.49 -22.83
N GLU A 314 -20.31 51.32 -22.20
CA GLU A 314 -19.99 50.93 -20.83
C GLU A 314 -20.57 51.89 -19.78
N GLU A 315 -20.87 51.42 -18.57
CA GLU A 315 -20.13 51.76 -17.33
C GLU A 315 -20.85 51.32 -16.03
N TYR A 316 -20.01 50.91 -15.08
CA TYR A 316 -20.14 50.89 -13.60
C TYR A 316 -21.11 49.97 -12.82
N SER A 317 -20.42 49.11 -12.04
CA SER A 317 -20.47 48.87 -10.58
C SER A 317 -21.82 48.65 -9.86
N ILE A 318 -21.87 47.61 -9.02
CA ILE A 318 -22.22 47.67 -7.59
C ILE A 318 -21.91 46.30 -6.95
N SER A 319 -21.08 46.34 -5.93
CA SER A 319 -20.88 45.32 -4.89
C SER A 319 -22.12 45.19 -4.00
N TYR A 320 -22.45 43.99 -3.49
CA TYR A 320 -22.49 43.70 -2.04
C TYR A 320 -22.85 42.23 -1.76
N TYR A 321 -22.27 41.78 -0.65
CA TYR A 321 -22.29 40.46 -0.04
C TYR A 321 -23.62 40.05 0.61
N SER A 322 -23.66 38.74 0.90
CA SER A 322 -24.13 38.07 2.14
C SER A 322 -25.62 37.94 2.44
N ALA A 323 -26.06 36.70 2.65
CA ALA A 323 -26.03 36.07 3.97
C ALA A 323 -25.67 34.60 3.87
#